data_AF-A0A7R9KXK3-F1
#
_entry.id   AF-A0A7R9KXK3-F1
#
_cell.length_a   1.000
_cell.length_b   1.000
_cell.length_c   1.000
_cell.angle_alpha   90.00
_cell.angle_beta   90.00
_cell.angle_gamma   90.00
#
_symmetry.space_group_name_H-M   'P 1'
#
loop_
_entity.id
_entity.type
_entity.pdbx_description
1 polymer ?
#
loop_
_entity_poly.entity_id
_entity_poly.type
_entity_poly.pdbx_seq_one_letter_code
_entity_poly.pdbx_strand_id
1 'polypeptide(L)'
;MRSSTKKMSEQIHDFYQTMNIYVTIDPLYRELYQTLFTRIQHEDKDRELALQKRIRSLNWVMVQHLDVDINLRHPQTKNLVTEAIPEVIEMDSKQVPLEKLGCIVNCSKTIFKLLQVNSQEPVSADQFLPALVLIVIKANLPLLQSNIKLITRFSPPSRLMSGEVGYYFTNLCCATAFIENITGDSLNMTEQDFQSYITGEAQPPGAHQQSTFLCEAFRILSSNMAVLSDLNDRQTKFETQMSELTDIVHMFPDDMLKRTHNALKLLSLTV
;
A
#
# COMPACT_ATOMS: atom_id res chain seq x y z
N MET A 1 21.76 34.39 -35.25
CA MET A 1 22.34 33.04 -35.48
C MET A 1 23.58 32.73 -34.62
N ARG A 2 24.58 33.62 -34.46
CA ARG A 2 25.80 33.35 -33.64
C ARG A 2 25.58 33.15 -32.13
N SER A 3 24.45 33.59 -31.56
CA SER A 3 24.14 33.44 -30.12
C SER A 3 23.62 32.03 -29.78
N SER A 4 22.77 31.44 -30.64
CA SER A 4 22.25 30.08 -30.44
C SER A 4 23.33 28.99 -30.54
N THR A 5 24.33 29.17 -31.41
CA THR A 5 25.41 28.19 -31.56
C THR A 5 26.38 28.17 -30.38
N LYS A 6 26.64 29.32 -29.74
CA LYS A 6 27.43 29.39 -28.49
C LYS A 6 26.71 28.74 -27.31
N LYS A 7 25.41 28.99 -27.17
CA LYS A 7 24.59 28.39 -26.12
C LYS A 7 24.50 26.87 -26.26
N MET A 8 24.41 26.38 -27.50
CA MET A 8 24.40 24.95 -27.80
C MET A 8 25.77 24.29 -27.56
N SER A 9 26.88 24.98 -27.84
CA SER A 9 28.22 24.46 -27.52
C SER A 9 28.51 24.43 -26.01
N GLU A 10 28.02 25.41 -25.25
CA GLU A 10 28.12 25.41 -23.78
C GLU A 10 27.27 24.28 -23.17
N GLN A 11 26.04 24.07 -23.65
CA GLN A 11 25.20 22.96 -23.20
C GLN A 11 25.79 21.59 -23.55
N ILE A 12 26.41 21.45 -24.71
CA ILE A 12 27.10 20.22 -25.10
C ILE A 12 28.35 20.03 -24.22
N HIS A 13 29.10 21.09 -23.92
CA HIS A 13 30.27 21.02 -23.04
C HIS A 13 29.90 20.66 -21.60
N ASP A 14 28.89 21.30 -21.02
CA ASP A 14 28.34 20.96 -19.69
C ASP A 14 27.80 19.52 -19.68
N PHE A 15 27.14 19.10 -20.76
CA PHE A 15 26.66 17.73 -20.90
C PHE A 15 27.82 16.73 -20.91
N TYR A 16 28.86 16.95 -21.71
CA TYR A 16 30.04 16.09 -21.74
C TYR A 16 30.82 16.14 -20.43
N GLN A 17 30.95 17.29 -19.77
CA GLN A 17 31.66 17.43 -18.50
C GLN A 17 30.90 16.72 -17.37
N THR A 18 29.56 16.86 -17.34
CA THR A 18 28.68 16.11 -16.45
C THR A 18 28.76 14.61 -16.74
N MET A 19 28.67 14.19 -18.01
CA MET A 19 28.73 12.78 -18.40
C MET A 19 30.09 12.15 -18.09
N ASN A 20 31.19 12.88 -18.27
CA ASN A 20 32.54 12.41 -17.98
C ASN A 20 32.77 12.31 -16.46
N ILE A 21 32.22 13.25 -15.67
CA ILE A 21 32.21 13.15 -14.20
C ILE A 21 31.43 11.89 -13.75
N TYR A 22 30.26 11.62 -14.31
CA TYR A 22 29.47 10.42 -13.95
C TYR A 22 30.16 9.10 -14.33
N VAL A 23 30.69 8.99 -15.55
CA VAL A 23 31.35 7.76 -16.04
C VAL A 23 32.62 7.44 -15.25
N THR A 24 33.32 8.45 -14.73
CA THR A 24 34.56 8.23 -13.95
C THR A 24 34.34 8.18 -12.44
N ILE A 25 33.30 8.84 -11.90
CA ILE A 25 33.01 8.84 -10.46
C ILE A 25 32.16 7.64 -10.04
N ASP A 26 31.29 7.07 -10.88
CA ASP A 26 30.48 5.90 -10.50
C ASP A 26 31.30 4.72 -9.94
N PRO A 27 32.45 4.30 -10.51
CA PRO A 27 33.29 3.26 -9.91
C PRO A 27 33.97 3.70 -8.60
N LEU A 28 34.49 4.93 -8.53
CA LEU A 28 35.07 5.51 -7.30
C LEU A 28 34.01 5.66 -6.19
N TYR A 29 32.78 5.97 -6.58
CA TYR A 29 31.65 6.09 -5.70
C TYR A 29 31.26 4.74 -5.14
N ARG A 30 31.25 3.66 -5.93
CA ARG A 30 31.00 2.30 -5.42
C ARG A 30 32.07 1.87 -4.40
N GLU A 31 33.34 2.22 -4.61
CA GLU A 31 34.41 1.94 -3.65
C GLU A 31 34.29 2.78 -2.36
N LEU A 32 33.93 4.05 -2.47
CA LEU A 32 33.78 4.95 -1.31
C LEU A 32 32.41 4.86 -0.64
N TYR A 33 31.42 4.24 -1.31
CA TYR A 33 30.03 4.17 -0.85
C TYR A 33 29.94 3.54 0.53
N GLN A 34 30.60 2.41 0.76
CA GLN A 34 30.55 1.75 2.06
C GLN A 34 31.06 2.68 3.17
N THR A 35 32.22 3.30 2.98
CA THR A 35 32.81 4.21 3.98
C THR A 35 31.95 5.45 4.23
N LEU A 36 31.42 6.06 3.16
CA LEU A 36 30.59 7.27 3.24
C LEU A 36 29.21 6.98 3.84
N PHE A 37 28.58 5.89 3.40
CA PHE A 37 27.27 5.48 3.86
C PHE A 37 27.32 5.00 5.32
N THR A 38 28.33 4.22 5.71
CA THR A 38 28.53 3.83 7.13
C THR A 38 28.74 5.06 8.02
N ARG A 39 29.44 6.09 7.54
CA ARG A 39 29.61 7.34 8.29
C ARG A 39 28.27 8.08 8.48
N ILE A 40 27.50 8.26 7.41
CA ILE A 40 26.16 8.88 7.47
C ILE A 40 25.24 8.09 8.40
N GLN A 41 25.25 6.76 8.27
CA GLN A 41 24.45 5.88 9.12
C GLN A 41 24.82 6.01 10.60
N HIS A 42 26.10 6.17 10.93
CA HIS A 42 26.54 6.38 12.31
C HIS A 42 26.14 7.74 12.87
N GLU A 43 26.20 8.80 12.06
CA GLU A 43 25.86 10.17 12.46
C GLU A 43 24.35 10.32 12.75
N ASP A 44 23.49 9.57 12.07
CA ASP A 44 22.02 9.72 12.14
C ASP A 44 21.27 8.50 12.65
N LYS A 45 21.96 7.51 13.22
CA LYS A 45 21.37 6.26 13.70
C LYS A 45 20.16 6.47 14.61
N ASP A 46 20.23 7.43 15.53
CA ASP A 46 19.17 7.69 16.50
C ASP A 46 17.92 8.30 15.84
N ARG A 47 18.12 9.22 14.88
CA ARG A 47 17.02 9.81 14.10
C ARG A 47 16.36 8.77 13.21
N GLU A 48 17.17 7.96 12.55
CA GLU A 48 16.71 6.85 11.72
C GLU A 48 15.85 5.87 12.54
N LEU A 49 16.33 5.47 13.72
CA LEU A 49 15.59 4.57 14.61
C LEU A 49 14.29 5.20 15.12
N ALA A 50 14.29 6.49 15.44
CA ALA A 50 13.10 7.22 15.85
C ALA A 50 12.06 7.28 14.73
N LEU A 51 12.47 7.62 13.51
CA LEU A 51 11.60 7.64 12.33
C LEU A 51 11.02 6.25 12.04
N GLN A 52 11.85 5.20 12.07
CA GLN A 52 11.39 3.84 11.82
C GLN A 52 10.36 3.38 12.87
N LYS A 53 10.59 3.67 14.15
CA LYS A 53 9.62 3.40 15.22
C LYS A 53 8.33 4.19 14.99
N ARG A 54 8.43 5.44 14.56
CA ARG A 54 7.29 6.30 14.24
C ARG A 54 6.48 5.72 13.09
N ILE A 55 7.11 5.39 11.96
CA ILE A 55 6.44 4.75 10.82
C ILE A 55 5.73 3.46 11.26
N ARG A 56 6.39 2.63 12.07
CA ARG A 56 5.81 1.39 12.58
C ARG A 56 4.56 1.64 13.45
N SER A 57 4.57 2.68 14.29
CA SER A 57 3.39 3.07 15.09
C SER A 57 2.23 3.59 14.24
N LEU A 58 2.48 4.02 13.01
CA LEU A 58 1.49 4.57 12.08
C LEU A 58 0.98 3.54 11.07
N ASN A 59 1.33 2.26 11.23
CA ASN A 59 0.90 1.22 10.28
C ASN A 59 -0.64 1.09 10.19
N TRP A 60 -1.38 1.54 11.21
CA TRP A 60 -2.84 1.57 11.22
C TRP A 60 -3.44 2.64 10.29
N VAL A 61 -2.65 3.61 9.81
CA VAL A 61 -3.14 4.70 8.94
C VAL A 61 -3.70 4.13 7.65
N MET A 62 -4.93 4.55 7.32
CA MET A 62 -5.68 4.12 6.16
C MET A 62 -5.76 5.21 5.10
N VAL A 63 -6.13 4.81 3.88
CA VAL A 63 -6.40 5.74 2.77
C VAL A 63 -7.40 6.83 3.17
N GLN A 64 -8.43 6.44 3.93
CA GLN A 64 -9.52 7.32 4.36
C GLN A 64 -9.07 8.45 5.30
N HIS A 65 -7.94 8.30 5.99
CA HIS A 65 -7.42 9.33 6.90
C HIS A 65 -6.60 10.41 6.17
N LEU A 66 -6.22 10.14 4.92
CA LEU A 66 -5.34 11.00 4.12
C LEU A 66 -6.10 11.69 2.97
N ASP A 67 -7.45 11.63 2.99
CA ASP A 67 -8.35 12.17 1.97
C ASP A 67 -7.99 11.74 0.53
N VAL A 68 -7.55 10.49 0.37
CA VAL A 68 -7.21 9.96 -0.96
C VAL A 68 -8.32 9.06 -1.49
N ASP A 69 -8.79 9.31 -2.69
CA ASP A 69 -9.79 8.47 -3.35
C ASP A 69 -9.14 7.23 -4.00
N ILE A 70 -8.54 6.36 -3.17
CA ILE A 70 -8.02 5.06 -3.63
C ILE A 70 -9.05 3.97 -3.30
N ASN A 71 -9.79 3.53 -4.32
CA ASN A 71 -10.66 2.38 -4.21
C ASN A 71 -9.85 1.08 -4.18
N LEU A 72 -9.44 0.68 -2.97
CA LEU A 72 -8.69 -0.56 -2.72
C LEU A 72 -9.47 -1.84 -3.05
N ARG A 73 -10.78 -1.76 -3.39
CA ARG A 73 -11.56 -2.92 -3.83
C ARG A 73 -11.22 -3.31 -5.27
N HIS A 74 -10.69 -2.39 -6.08
CA HIS A 74 -10.33 -2.71 -7.45
C HIS A 74 -9.02 -3.52 -7.49
N PRO A 75 -9.00 -4.70 -8.15
CA PRO A 75 -7.79 -5.53 -8.25
C PRO A 75 -6.59 -4.84 -8.90
N GLN A 76 -6.81 -3.91 -9.86
CA GLN A 76 -5.72 -3.16 -10.50
C GLN A 76 -5.04 -2.21 -9.52
N THR A 77 -5.82 -1.43 -8.77
CA THR A 77 -5.34 -0.55 -7.70
C THR A 77 -4.53 -1.33 -6.67
N LYS A 78 -5.01 -2.51 -6.26
CA LYS A 78 -4.29 -3.39 -5.33
C LYS A 78 -2.93 -3.84 -5.87
N ASN A 79 -2.87 -4.27 -7.13
CA ASN A 79 -1.62 -4.72 -7.74
C ASN A 79 -0.59 -3.58 -7.80
N LEU A 80 -1.04 -2.36 -8.13
CA LEU A 80 -0.18 -1.18 -8.18
C LEU A 80 0.38 -0.78 -6.80
N VAL A 81 -0.40 -0.89 -5.72
CA VAL A 81 0.14 -0.69 -4.35
C VAL A 81 1.18 -1.76 -4.02
N THR A 82 0.90 -3.01 -4.36
CA THR A 82 1.83 -4.14 -4.14
C THR A 82 3.11 -4.01 -4.97
N GLU A 83 3.07 -3.31 -6.10
CA GLU A 83 4.21 -3.00 -6.97
C GLU A 83 4.99 -1.77 -6.48
N ALA A 84 4.33 -0.71 -6.03
CA ALA A 84 4.98 0.52 -5.58
C ALA A 84 5.82 0.35 -4.30
N ILE A 85 5.39 -0.53 -3.39
CA ILE A 85 6.10 -0.82 -2.13
C ILE A 85 7.51 -1.39 -2.37
N PRO A 86 7.70 -2.50 -3.12
CA PRO A 86 9.03 -3.02 -3.38
C PRO A 86 9.90 -2.06 -4.20
N GLU A 87 9.33 -1.26 -5.11
CA GLU A 87 10.09 -0.24 -5.87
C GLU A 87 10.75 0.79 -4.95
N VAL A 88 10.03 1.26 -3.92
CA VAL A 88 10.60 2.22 -2.97
C VAL A 88 11.57 1.55 -1.99
N ILE A 89 11.32 0.29 -1.60
CA ILE A 89 12.25 -0.50 -0.77
C ILE A 89 13.55 -0.76 -1.53
N GLU A 90 13.47 -0.98 -2.84
CA GLU A 90 14.64 -1.24 -3.69
C GLU A 90 15.64 -0.08 -3.69
N MET A 91 15.20 1.14 -3.38
CA MET A 91 16.07 2.30 -3.21
C MET A 91 17.24 2.01 -2.26
N ASP A 92 17.01 1.29 -1.16
CA ASP A 92 18.07 0.98 -0.18
C ASP A 92 19.15 0.07 -0.78
N SER A 93 18.75 -0.84 -1.67
CA SER A 93 19.67 -1.78 -2.34
C SER A 93 20.62 -1.12 -3.34
N LYS A 94 20.28 0.07 -3.84
CA LYS A 94 21.13 0.78 -4.81
C LYS A 94 22.28 1.47 -4.11
N GLN A 95 23.44 1.54 -4.76
CA GLN A 95 24.59 2.26 -4.21
C GLN A 95 24.63 3.68 -4.76
N VAL A 96 24.41 3.85 -6.07
CA VAL A 96 24.56 5.14 -6.74
C VAL A 96 23.34 6.05 -6.47
N PRO A 97 23.52 7.33 -6.08
CA PRO A 97 22.43 8.28 -5.83
C PRO A 97 21.48 8.42 -7.02
N LEU A 98 22.03 8.34 -8.24
CA LEU A 98 21.25 8.39 -9.46
C LEU A 98 20.33 7.17 -9.62
N GLU A 99 20.81 5.97 -9.27
CA GLU A 99 20.01 4.75 -9.26
C GLU A 99 18.91 4.82 -8.17
N LYS A 100 19.24 5.37 -6.99
CA LYS A 100 18.25 5.64 -5.91
C LYS A 100 17.15 6.60 -6.37
N LEU A 101 17.51 7.69 -7.04
CA LEU A 101 16.56 8.62 -7.66
C LEU A 101 15.69 7.94 -8.72
N GLY A 102 16.25 6.98 -9.48
CA GLY A 102 15.49 6.15 -10.42
C GLY A 102 14.39 5.34 -9.73
N CYS A 103 14.69 4.70 -8.58
CA CYS A 103 13.69 3.98 -7.78
C CYS A 103 12.55 4.91 -7.32
N ILE A 104 12.87 6.13 -6.87
CA ILE A 104 11.88 7.13 -6.45
C ILE A 104 10.97 7.53 -7.62
N VAL A 105 11.55 7.74 -8.81
CA VAL A 105 10.79 8.06 -10.03
C VAL A 105 9.86 6.91 -10.42
N ASN A 106 10.33 5.67 -10.38
CA ASN A 106 9.52 4.50 -10.71
C ASN A 106 8.34 4.35 -9.75
N CYS A 107 8.61 4.40 -8.44
CA CYS A 107 7.57 4.39 -7.41
C CYS A 107 6.54 5.51 -7.64
N SER A 108 7.01 6.73 -7.93
CA SER A 108 6.12 7.88 -8.20
C SER A 108 5.25 7.64 -9.43
N LYS A 109 5.79 7.07 -10.52
CA LYS A 109 5.02 6.70 -11.72
C LYS A 109 3.97 5.64 -11.41
N THR A 110 4.29 4.65 -10.58
CA THR A 110 3.34 3.63 -10.13
C THR A 110 2.22 4.24 -9.28
N ILE A 111 2.53 5.24 -8.44
CA ILE A 111 1.53 6.03 -7.70
C ILE A 111 0.65 6.86 -8.65
N PHE A 112 1.20 7.48 -9.70
CA PHE A 112 0.36 8.18 -10.68
C PHE A 112 -0.59 7.23 -11.41
N LYS A 113 -0.11 6.04 -11.81
CA LYS A 113 -0.98 5.00 -12.39
C LYS A 113 -2.08 4.62 -11.40
N LEU A 114 -1.74 4.43 -10.13
CA LEU A 114 -2.67 4.09 -9.04
C LEU A 114 -3.81 5.12 -8.96
N LEU A 115 -3.46 6.41 -8.98
CA LEU A 115 -4.43 7.51 -8.87
C LEU A 115 -5.28 7.68 -10.14
N GLN A 116 -4.73 7.33 -11.32
CA GLN A 116 -5.48 7.34 -12.59
C GLN A 116 -6.52 6.21 -12.71
N VAL A 117 -6.41 5.12 -11.94
CA VAL A 117 -7.40 4.02 -12.03
C VAL A 117 -8.80 4.49 -11.64
N ASN A 118 -8.92 5.43 -10.70
CA ASN A 118 -10.21 5.89 -10.19
C ASN A 118 -10.69 7.20 -10.81
N SER A 119 -9.81 7.94 -11.49
CA SER A 119 -10.07 9.28 -12.02
C SER A 119 -9.81 9.31 -13.52
N GLN A 120 -10.84 9.67 -14.29
CA GLN A 120 -10.70 9.97 -15.73
C GLN A 120 -9.94 11.29 -15.96
N GLU A 121 -9.75 12.08 -14.91
CA GLU A 121 -9.08 13.37 -14.92
C GLU A 121 -7.57 13.24 -14.63
N PRO A 122 -6.75 14.18 -15.13
CA PRO A 122 -5.34 14.23 -14.78
C PRO A 122 -5.16 14.37 -13.27
N VAL A 123 -4.28 13.53 -12.70
CA VAL A 123 -3.98 13.50 -11.27
C VAL A 123 -3.44 14.85 -10.82
N SER A 124 -4.12 15.48 -9.85
CA SER A 124 -3.62 16.71 -9.22
C SER A 124 -2.42 16.42 -8.33
N ALA A 125 -1.52 17.39 -8.19
CA ALA A 125 -0.42 17.33 -7.24
C ALA A 125 -0.89 17.10 -5.80
N ASP A 126 -2.08 17.61 -5.45
CA ASP A 126 -2.69 17.49 -4.12
C ASP A 126 -3.06 16.03 -3.77
N GLN A 127 -3.30 15.19 -4.78
CA GLN A 127 -3.59 13.76 -4.59
C GLN A 127 -2.32 12.90 -4.49
N PHE A 128 -1.20 13.41 -5.03
CA PHE A 128 0.05 12.65 -5.10
C PHE A 128 0.75 12.53 -3.74
N LEU A 129 0.91 13.65 -3.02
CA LEU A 129 1.66 13.65 -1.76
C LEU A 129 1.03 12.74 -0.70
N PRO A 130 -0.30 12.77 -0.44
CA PRO A 130 -0.91 11.88 0.54
C PRO A 130 -0.82 10.39 0.12
N ALA A 131 -0.90 10.10 -1.17
CA ALA A 131 -0.68 8.74 -1.69
C ALA A 131 0.76 8.27 -1.47
N LEU A 132 1.74 9.16 -1.69
CA LEU A 132 3.15 8.88 -1.41
C LEU A 132 3.39 8.63 0.09
N VAL A 133 2.81 9.46 0.97
CA VAL A 133 2.87 9.26 2.43
C VAL A 133 2.36 7.87 2.81
N LEU A 134 1.21 7.46 2.25
CA LEU A 134 0.66 6.13 2.49
C LEU A 134 1.64 5.02 2.09
N ILE A 135 2.22 5.09 0.89
CA ILE A 135 3.19 4.08 0.42
C ILE A 135 4.43 4.05 1.32
N VAL A 136 4.96 5.21 1.73
CA VAL A 136 6.13 5.28 2.63
C VAL A 136 5.81 4.66 4.00
N ILE A 137 4.63 4.95 4.57
CA ILE A 137 4.19 4.36 5.84
C ILE A 137 4.10 2.83 5.70
N LYS A 138 3.49 2.31 4.63
CA LYS A 138 3.32 0.86 4.43
C LYS A 138 4.62 0.15 4.08
N ALA A 139 5.55 0.82 3.37
CA ALA A 139 6.84 0.25 3.01
C ALA A 139 7.78 0.11 4.22
N ASN A 140 7.65 0.97 5.24
CA ASN A 140 8.53 1.01 6.41
C ASN A 140 10.02 0.91 6.02
N LEU A 141 10.43 1.84 5.16
CA LEU A 141 11.74 1.86 4.52
C LEU A 141 12.88 1.85 5.55
N PRO A 142 13.78 0.85 5.51
CA PRO A 142 15.00 0.93 6.30
C PRO A 142 15.90 2.05 5.76
N LEU A 143 16.62 2.73 6.65
CA LEU A 143 17.67 3.69 6.30
C LEU A 143 17.16 4.88 5.44
N LEU A 144 15.88 5.27 5.58
CA LEU A 144 15.27 6.32 4.78
C LEU A 144 15.99 7.67 4.95
N GLN A 145 16.28 8.07 6.19
CA GLN A 145 16.98 9.34 6.44
C GLN A 145 18.40 9.32 5.87
N SER A 146 19.09 8.20 6.04
CA SER A 146 20.44 8.00 5.50
C SER A 146 20.45 8.08 3.97
N ASN A 147 19.46 7.47 3.32
CA ASN A 147 19.28 7.50 1.87
C ASN A 147 18.97 8.90 1.33
N ILE A 148 18.06 9.64 1.99
CA ILE A 148 17.75 11.04 1.64
C ILE A 148 19.02 11.90 1.74
N LYS A 149 19.75 11.83 2.86
CA LYS A 149 20.99 12.60 3.07
C LYS A 149 22.07 12.27 2.05
N LEU A 150 22.21 10.99 1.69
CA LEU A 150 23.13 10.57 0.64
C LEU A 150 22.77 11.22 -0.70
N ILE A 151 21.50 11.15 -1.11
CA ILE A 151 21.03 11.77 -2.34
C ILE A 151 21.26 13.28 -2.32
N THR A 152 20.90 13.96 -1.23
CA THR A 152 21.09 15.42 -1.06
C THR A 152 22.57 15.83 -1.16
N ARG A 153 23.48 15.02 -0.61
CA ARG A 153 24.92 15.36 -0.54
C ARG A 153 25.68 15.05 -1.82
N PHE A 154 25.29 14.00 -2.54
CA PHE A 154 26.07 13.47 -3.66
C PHE A 154 25.38 13.59 -5.03
N SER A 155 24.14 14.08 -5.09
CA SER A 155 23.49 14.40 -6.36
C SER A 155 23.78 15.86 -6.75
N PRO A 156 24.00 16.15 -8.04
CA PRO A 156 24.25 17.51 -8.49
C PRO A 156 23.01 18.40 -8.29
N PRO A 157 23.17 19.64 -7.78
CA PRO A 157 22.04 20.54 -7.54
C PRO A 157 21.18 20.79 -8.78
N SER A 158 21.76 20.81 -9.98
CA SER A 158 21.02 20.99 -11.23
C SER A 158 19.95 19.92 -11.47
N ARG A 159 20.15 18.70 -10.96
CA ARG A 159 19.22 17.57 -11.08
C ARG A 159 18.19 17.53 -9.96
N LEU A 160 18.53 18.04 -8.77
CA LEU A 160 17.60 18.15 -7.65
C LEU A 160 16.69 19.37 -7.77
N MET A 161 17.17 20.44 -8.40
CA MET A 161 16.46 21.73 -8.50
C MET A 161 15.64 21.88 -9.80
N SER A 162 15.68 20.89 -10.70
CA SER A 162 14.97 20.94 -11.98
C SER A 162 14.52 19.56 -12.45
N GLY A 163 13.35 19.51 -13.10
CA GLY A 163 12.78 18.31 -13.71
C GLY A 163 11.93 17.45 -12.77
N GLU A 164 11.37 16.37 -13.34
CA GLU A 164 10.48 15.43 -12.61
C GLU A 164 11.17 14.76 -11.41
N VAL A 165 12.48 14.48 -11.53
CA VAL A 165 13.27 13.79 -10.51
C VAL A 165 13.38 14.63 -9.24
N GLY A 166 13.67 15.92 -9.38
CA GLY A 166 13.73 16.86 -8.26
C GLY A 166 12.37 17.04 -7.58
N TYR A 167 11.29 17.06 -8.37
CA TYR A 167 9.93 17.13 -7.85
C TYR A 167 9.57 15.91 -6.99
N TYR A 168 9.82 14.68 -7.47
CA TYR A 168 9.54 13.47 -6.70
C TYR A 168 10.41 13.35 -5.45
N PHE A 169 11.70 13.70 -5.56
CA PHE A 169 12.59 13.71 -4.40
C PHE A 169 12.16 14.72 -3.34
N THR A 170 11.74 15.92 -3.75
CA THR A 170 11.20 16.94 -2.84
C THR A 170 9.93 16.43 -2.15
N ASN A 171 9.03 15.80 -2.89
CA ASN A 171 7.83 15.19 -2.30
C ASN A 171 8.15 14.05 -1.32
N LEU A 172 9.18 13.25 -1.58
CA LEU A 172 9.64 12.24 -0.61
C LEU A 172 10.17 12.89 0.68
N CYS A 173 10.91 13.99 0.57
CA CYS A 173 11.37 14.76 1.73
C CYS A 173 10.18 15.34 2.51
N CYS A 174 9.19 15.91 1.81
CA CYS A 174 7.96 16.41 2.42
C CYS A 174 7.18 15.30 3.11
N ALA A 175 7.03 14.14 2.48
CA ALA A 175 6.36 12.98 3.05
C ALA A 175 7.05 12.48 4.32
N THR A 176 8.39 12.44 4.31
CA THR A 176 9.18 12.05 5.48
C THR A 176 8.98 13.03 6.63
N ALA A 177 9.07 14.34 6.37
CA ALA A 177 8.84 15.38 7.37
C ALA A 177 7.39 15.39 7.90
N PHE A 178 6.41 15.08 7.04
CA PHE A 178 5.01 14.93 7.44
C PHE A 178 4.82 13.76 8.41
N ILE A 179 5.44 12.60 8.12
CA ILE A 179 5.38 11.41 8.98
C ILE A 179 5.99 11.68 10.36
N GLU A 180 7.09 12.44 10.43
CA GLU A 180 7.71 12.82 11.69
C GLU A 180 6.79 13.66 12.58
N ASN A 181 5.99 14.54 11.98
CA ASN A 181 5.18 15.54 12.67
C ASN A 181 3.66 15.25 12.62
N ILE A 182 3.26 14.04 12.23
CA ILE A 182 1.84 13.69 12.08
C ILE A 182 1.11 13.78 13.43
N THR A 183 -0.07 14.37 13.44
CA THR A 183 -0.94 14.55 14.63
C THR A 183 -2.37 14.10 14.32
N GLY A 184 -3.24 14.00 15.32
CA GLY A 184 -4.66 13.68 15.10
C GLY A 184 -5.33 14.65 14.12
N ASP A 185 -5.03 15.94 14.25
CA ASP A 185 -5.53 16.99 13.35
C ASP A 185 -5.10 16.78 11.89
N SER A 186 -3.89 16.24 11.68
CA SER A 186 -3.39 15.95 10.32
C SER A 186 -4.12 14.79 9.63
N LEU A 187 -4.86 13.99 10.40
CA LEU A 187 -5.60 12.81 9.93
C LEU A 187 -7.11 12.95 10.09
N ASN A 188 -7.59 14.18 10.30
CA ASN A 188 -9.01 14.49 10.51
C ASN A 188 -9.66 13.68 11.66
N MET A 189 -8.93 13.43 12.75
CA MET A 189 -9.43 12.67 13.91
C MET A 189 -9.13 13.36 15.24
N THR A 190 -9.83 12.94 16.31
CA THR A 190 -9.56 13.46 17.65
C THR A 190 -8.22 12.96 18.16
N GLU A 191 -7.53 13.76 18.98
CA GLU A 191 -6.27 13.35 19.59
C GLU A 191 -6.45 12.12 20.50
N GLN A 192 -7.64 11.92 21.08
CA GLN A 192 -7.95 10.73 21.87
C GLN A 192 -7.96 9.46 21.00
N ASP A 193 -8.60 9.50 19.84
CA ASP A 193 -8.62 8.36 18.91
C ASP A 193 -7.22 8.08 18.37
N PHE A 194 -6.48 9.14 18.02
CA PHE A 194 -5.10 9.04 17.55
C PHE A 194 -4.18 8.33 18.57
N GLN A 195 -4.24 8.73 19.83
CA GLN A 195 -3.47 8.09 20.90
C GLN A 195 -3.92 6.65 21.15
N SER A 196 -5.22 6.37 21.07
CA SER A 196 -5.77 5.01 21.21
C SER A 196 -5.26 4.07 20.11
N TYR A 197 -5.11 4.56 18.88
CA TYR A 197 -4.55 3.79 17.77
C TYR A 197 -3.03 3.60 17.85
N ILE A 198 -2.30 4.61 18.34
CA ILE A 198 -0.84 4.50 18.55
C ILE A 198 -0.49 3.52 19.67
N THR A 199 -1.23 3.57 20.78
CA THR A 199 -1.04 2.67 21.93
C THR A 199 -1.50 1.24 21.64
N GLY A 200 -2.35 1.06 20.62
CA GLY A 200 -2.91 -0.22 20.23
C GLY A 200 -4.12 -0.65 21.08
N GLU A 201 -4.67 0.26 21.89
CA GLU A 201 -5.90 0.03 22.66
C GLU A 201 -7.12 -0.10 21.73
N ALA A 202 -7.07 0.57 20.57
CA ALA A 202 -8.10 0.49 19.53
C ALA A 202 -7.47 0.26 18.15
N GLN A 203 -8.28 -0.24 17.21
CA GLN A 203 -7.94 -0.27 15.78
C GLN A 203 -8.99 0.51 15.00
N PRO A 204 -8.59 1.25 13.94
CA PRO A 204 -9.52 2.04 13.17
C PRO A 204 -10.52 1.15 12.42
N PRO A 205 -11.78 1.60 12.24
CA PRO A 205 -12.80 0.84 11.53
C PRO A 205 -12.35 0.54 10.08
N GLY A 206 -12.12 -0.74 9.75
CA GLY A 206 -11.62 -1.14 8.42
C GLY A 206 -10.15 -1.59 8.38
N ALA A 207 -9.43 -1.55 9.52
CA ALA A 207 -8.07 -2.06 9.63
C ALA A 207 -7.92 -3.51 9.11
N HIS A 208 -8.92 -4.36 9.35
CA HIS A 208 -8.95 -5.74 8.86
C HIS A 208 -8.98 -5.81 7.33
N GLN A 209 -9.76 -4.95 6.67
CA GLN A 209 -9.81 -4.90 5.21
C GLN A 209 -8.44 -4.49 4.66
N GLN A 210 -7.84 -3.44 5.22
CA GLN A 210 -6.52 -2.99 4.77
C GLN A 210 -5.41 -4.03 5.00
N SER A 211 -5.45 -4.74 6.13
CA SER A 211 -4.49 -5.80 6.48
C SER A 211 -4.61 -7.01 5.55
N THR A 212 -5.83 -7.38 5.16
CA THR A 212 -6.13 -8.38 4.12
C THR A 212 -5.55 -8.01 2.75
N PHE A 213 -5.35 -6.72 2.49
CA PHE A 213 -4.83 -6.26 1.20
C PHE A 213 -3.30 -6.30 1.12
N LEU A 214 -2.60 -6.12 2.24
CA LEU A 214 -1.14 -5.93 2.28
C LEU A 214 -0.36 -7.22 2.58
N CYS A 215 -1.00 -8.25 3.14
CA CYS A 215 -0.32 -9.47 3.54
C CYS A 215 -1.03 -10.72 3.01
N GLU A 216 -0.25 -11.62 2.40
CA GLU A 216 -0.74 -12.86 1.82
C GLU A 216 -1.47 -13.75 2.84
N ALA A 217 -0.96 -13.83 4.07
CA ALA A 217 -1.59 -14.60 5.13
C ALA A 217 -3.01 -14.09 5.45
N PHE A 218 -3.19 -12.77 5.56
CA PHE A 218 -4.51 -12.18 5.78
C PHE A 218 -5.44 -12.32 4.57
N ARG A 219 -4.89 -12.36 3.35
CA ARG A 219 -5.64 -12.68 2.12
C ARG A 219 -6.22 -14.09 2.17
N ILE A 220 -5.38 -15.08 2.49
CA ILE A 220 -5.80 -16.47 2.65
C ILE A 220 -6.85 -16.58 3.77
N LEU A 221 -6.61 -15.94 4.91
CA LEU A 221 -7.56 -15.93 6.03
C LEU A 221 -8.93 -15.38 5.61
N SER A 222 -8.96 -14.28 4.86
CA SER A 222 -10.22 -13.68 4.40
C SER A 222 -10.94 -14.57 3.38
N SER A 223 -10.19 -15.20 2.47
CA SER A 223 -10.73 -16.19 1.54
C SER A 223 -11.32 -17.39 2.28
N ASN A 224 -10.59 -17.93 3.27
CA ASN A 224 -11.06 -19.03 4.09
C ASN A 224 -12.30 -18.64 4.88
N MET A 225 -12.35 -17.41 5.40
CA MET A 225 -13.53 -16.92 6.13
C MET A 225 -14.77 -16.86 5.24
N ALA A 226 -14.62 -16.44 3.98
CA ALA A 226 -15.73 -16.45 3.01
C ALA A 226 -16.22 -17.88 2.72
N VAL A 227 -15.30 -18.84 2.55
CA VAL A 227 -15.65 -20.26 2.36
C VAL A 227 -16.34 -20.84 3.59
N LEU A 228 -15.85 -20.52 4.79
CA LEU A 228 -16.46 -20.97 6.05
C LEU A 228 -17.86 -20.41 6.24
N SER A 229 -18.09 -19.15 5.85
CA SER A 229 -19.43 -18.55 5.87
C SER A 229 -20.38 -19.28 4.92
N ASP A 230 -19.96 -19.55 3.68
CA ASP A 230 -20.77 -20.32 2.72
C ASP A 230 -21.07 -21.73 3.23
N LEU A 231 -20.07 -22.40 3.82
CA LEU A 231 -20.26 -23.72 4.42
C LEU A 231 -21.27 -23.69 5.59
N ASN A 232 -21.22 -22.65 6.42
CA ASN A 232 -22.17 -22.48 7.52
C ASN A 232 -23.60 -22.25 6.99
N ASP A 233 -23.77 -21.42 5.95
CA ASP A 233 -25.07 -21.19 5.31
C ASP A 233 -25.62 -22.48 4.66
N ARG A 234 -24.75 -23.29 4.07
CA ARG A 234 -25.13 -24.59 3.51
C ARG A 234 -25.48 -25.60 4.59
N GLN A 235 -24.75 -25.61 5.71
CA GLN A 235 -25.01 -26.49 6.85
C GLN A 235 -26.37 -26.17 7.47
N THR A 236 -26.66 -24.90 7.75
CA THR A 236 -27.96 -24.48 8.30
C THR A 236 -29.12 -24.85 7.38
N LYS A 237 -28.94 -24.69 6.06
CA LYS A 237 -29.94 -25.12 5.06
C LYS A 237 -30.14 -26.64 5.07
N PHE A 238 -29.05 -27.41 5.16
CA PHE A 238 -29.11 -28.87 5.24
C PHE A 238 -29.79 -29.35 6.53
N GLU A 239 -29.47 -28.75 7.68
CA GLU A 239 -30.13 -29.04 8.97
C GLU A 239 -31.63 -28.74 8.91
N THR A 240 -32.02 -27.65 8.27
CA THR A 240 -33.45 -27.30 8.06
C THR A 240 -34.15 -28.37 7.21
N GLN A 241 -33.56 -28.76 6.08
CA GLN A 241 -34.10 -29.82 5.21
C GLN A 241 -34.16 -31.19 5.91
N MET A 242 -33.18 -31.50 6.74
CA MET A 242 -33.16 -32.73 7.53
C MET A 242 -34.28 -32.76 8.57
N SER A 243 -34.55 -31.62 9.22
CA SER A 243 -35.69 -31.47 10.14
C SER A 243 -37.02 -31.68 9.41
N GLU A 244 -37.22 -31.02 8.27
CA GLU A 244 -38.44 -31.17 7.45
C GLU A 244 -38.64 -32.63 7.03
N LEU A 245 -37.58 -33.31 6.59
CA LEU A 245 -37.66 -34.71 6.17
C LEU A 245 -37.94 -35.65 7.35
N THR A 246 -37.40 -35.35 8.53
CA THR A 246 -37.67 -36.09 9.77
C THR A 246 -39.13 -35.95 10.16
N ASP A 247 -39.72 -34.75 10.06
CA ASP A 247 -41.14 -34.52 10.30
C ASP A 247 -42.03 -35.29 9.32
N ILE A 248 -41.68 -35.29 8.02
CA ILE A 248 -42.40 -36.05 7.00
C ILE A 248 -42.36 -37.55 7.32
N VAL A 249 -41.19 -38.09 7.66
CA VAL A 249 -41.02 -39.51 8.01
C VAL A 249 -41.83 -39.88 9.25
N HIS A 250 -41.88 -39.00 10.26
CA HIS A 250 -42.71 -39.22 11.45
C HIS A 250 -44.21 -39.15 11.15
N MET A 251 -44.65 -38.28 10.23
CA MET A 251 -46.07 -38.14 9.87
C MET A 251 -46.56 -39.21 8.87
N PHE A 252 -45.65 -39.82 8.10
CA PHE A 252 -46.01 -40.74 7.02
C PHE A 252 -46.82 -41.97 7.46
N PRO A 253 -46.49 -42.68 8.55
CA PRO A 253 -47.26 -43.85 8.99
C PRO A 253 -48.70 -43.50 9.33
N ASP A 254 -48.92 -42.40 10.04
CA ASP A 254 -50.24 -41.93 10.44
C ASP A 254 -51.08 -41.49 9.23
N ASP A 255 -50.45 -40.83 8.25
CA ASP A 255 -51.14 -40.42 7.02
C ASP A 255 -51.51 -41.64 6.16
N MET A 256 -50.64 -42.65 6.08
CA MET A 256 -50.91 -43.92 5.38
C MET A 256 -52.02 -44.73 6.07
N LEU A 257 -52.05 -44.77 7.41
CA LEU A 257 -53.14 -45.40 8.17
C LEU A 257 -54.48 -44.69 7.92
N LYS A 258 -54.51 -43.36 7.90
CA LYS A 258 -55.72 -42.60 7.56
C LYS A 258 -56.21 -42.88 6.14
N ARG A 259 -55.30 -42.90 5.16
CA ARG A 259 -55.64 -43.15 3.75
C ARG A 259 -56.15 -44.56 3.52
N THR A 260 -55.50 -45.58 4.10
CA THR A 260 -55.95 -46.98 4.00
C THR A 260 -57.30 -47.19 4.67
N HIS A 261 -57.53 -46.59 5.84
CA HIS A 261 -58.83 -46.64 6.52
C HIS A 261 -59.95 -45.98 5.69
N ASN A 262 -59.68 -44.83 5.06
CA ASN A 262 -60.64 -44.16 4.17
C ASN A 262 -60.93 -44.99 2.90
N ALA A 263 -59.93 -45.61 2.30
CA ALA A 263 -60.10 -46.47 1.13
C ALA A 263 -60.92 -47.74 1.46
N LEU A 264 -60.69 -48.35 2.62
CA LEU A 264 -61.48 -49.48 3.12
C LEU A 264 -62.95 -49.09 3.35
N LYS A 265 -63.21 -47.90 3.91
CA LYS A 265 -64.57 -47.36 4.05
C LYS A 265 -65.28 -47.20 2.71
N LEU A 266 -64.60 -46.66 1.70
CA LEU A 266 -65.16 -46.49 0.36
C LEU A 266 -65.47 -47.83 -0.32
N LEU A 267 -64.61 -48.84 -0.16
CA LEU A 267 -64.84 -50.19 -0.67
C LEU A 267 -66.03 -50.90 0.00
N SER A 268 -66.23 -50.69 1.30
CA SER A 268 -67.38 -51.24 2.05
C SER A 268 -68.73 -50.59 1.71
N LEU A 269 -68.74 -49.49 0.95
CA LEU A 269 -69.94 -48.81 0.45
C LEU A 269 -70.32 -49.22 -0.98
N THR A 270 -69.50 -50.04 -1.65
CA THR A 270 -69.67 -50.49 -3.04
C THR A 270 -70.03 -51.97 -3.20
N VAL A 271 -70.27 -52.69 -2.10
CA VAL A 271 -70.85 -54.05 -2.08
C VAL A 271 -72.25 -53.98 -1.50
#